data_AF-A0A9P9XYX9-F1
#
_entry.id   AF-A0A9P9XYX9-F1
#
_cell.length_a   1.000
_cell.length_b   1.000
_cell.length_c   1.000
_cell.angle_alpha   90.00
_cell.angle_beta   90.00
_cell.angle_gamma   90.00
#
_symmetry.space_group_name_H-M   'P 1'
#
loop_
_entity.id
_entity.type
_entity.pdbx_description
1 polymer ?
#
loop_
_entity_poly.entity_id
_entity_poly.type
_entity_poly.pdbx_seq_one_letter_code
_entity_poly.pdbx_strand_id
1 'polypeptide(L)'
;MASKASLIANSVLAEFDKLPPKRKPSHRGNGHREWVPLSGIVVEHGDHCLPASKIPQANGIVLHDWHAEILAIRTFNRFLLEECVSLIRGDDSHNVDFNTGAAQPFKIKDGIKLHMYCSEAPWSTSVEFAYSKRSVTHTAEKISPSPLATAWSASGIAENIVNGVIQGRKVGDPKGASRMCRQQMWLLAQSLADQCHGPSLAAALRGATYAHVKADALLQSRGQVIADTQFFALKGWIKNSGDTGFPLGQAQRMETS
;
A
#
# COMPACT_ATOMS: atom_id res chain seq x y z
N MET A 1 -4.05 28.73 14.66
CA MET A 1 -3.24 27.82 13.80
C MET A 1 -4.06 26.58 13.51
N ALA A 2 -3.80 25.87 12.39
CA ALA A 2 -4.43 24.58 12.13
C ALA A 2 -3.87 23.50 13.06
N SER A 3 -4.67 22.49 13.43
CA SER A 3 -4.19 21.36 14.22
C SER A 3 -3.31 20.41 13.39
N LYS A 4 -2.40 19.66 14.02
CA LYS A 4 -1.55 18.67 13.31
C LYS A 4 -2.40 17.68 12.48
N ALA A 5 -3.51 17.19 13.03
CA ALA A 5 -4.42 16.30 12.31
C ALA A 5 -5.05 16.97 11.07
N SER A 6 -5.33 18.28 11.13
CA SER A 6 -5.83 19.06 9.99
C SER A 6 -4.75 19.31 8.94
N LEU A 7 -3.49 19.49 9.35
CA LEU A 7 -2.36 19.59 8.42
C LEU A 7 -2.14 18.25 7.67
N ILE A 8 -2.18 17.12 8.39
CA ILE A 8 -2.08 15.77 7.81
C ILE A 8 -3.24 15.54 6.81
N ALA A 9 -4.48 15.83 7.22
CA ALA A 9 -5.66 15.69 6.35
C ALA A 9 -5.56 16.57 5.10
N ASN A 10 -5.23 17.86 5.25
CA ASN A 10 -5.04 18.78 4.12
C ASN A 10 -3.93 18.31 3.17
N SER A 11 -2.88 17.67 3.68
CA SER A 11 -1.79 17.12 2.86
C SER A 11 -2.28 15.95 1.99
N VAL A 12 -3.06 15.03 2.57
CA VAL A 12 -3.66 13.90 1.82
C VAL A 12 -4.72 14.36 0.83
N LEU A 13 -5.55 15.35 1.20
CA LEU A 13 -6.51 15.96 0.28
C LEU A 13 -5.82 16.70 -0.87
N ALA A 14 -4.73 17.43 -0.61
CA ALA A 14 -3.98 18.13 -1.65
C ALA A 14 -3.31 17.18 -2.66
N GLU A 15 -2.76 16.04 -2.22
CA GLU A 15 -2.26 15.02 -3.17
C GLU A 15 -3.40 14.30 -3.91
N PHE A 16 -4.53 14.02 -3.24
CA PHE A 16 -5.73 13.52 -3.92
C PHE A 16 -6.21 14.52 -4.99
N ASP A 17 -6.15 15.82 -4.73
CA ASP A 17 -6.70 16.80 -5.65
C ASP A 17 -5.87 17.00 -6.92
N LYS A 18 -4.56 16.74 -6.87
CA LYS A 18 -3.67 16.65 -8.04
C LYS A 18 -3.95 15.45 -8.93
N LEU A 19 -4.71 14.44 -8.48
CA LEU A 19 -4.99 13.24 -9.28
C LEU A 19 -5.83 13.58 -10.53
N PRO A 20 -5.46 13.11 -11.73
CA PRO A 20 -6.26 13.32 -12.94
C PRO A 20 -7.70 12.84 -12.80
N PRO A 21 -8.70 13.49 -13.44
CA PRO A 21 -10.13 13.19 -13.24
C PRO A 21 -10.52 11.71 -13.36
N LYS A 22 -9.87 10.95 -14.26
CA LYS A 22 -10.03 9.48 -14.42
C LYS A 22 -9.64 8.64 -13.18
N ARG A 23 -9.19 9.26 -12.10
CA ARG A 23 -8.80 8.64 -10.82
C ARG A 23 -9.69 9.06 -9.64
N LYS A 24 -10.62 10.00 -9.86
CA LYS A 24 -11.61 10.48 -8.88
C LYS A 24 -12.98 9.83 -9.16
N PRO A 25 -13.92 9.79 -8.19
CA PRO A 25 -15.26 9.25 -8.39
C PRO A 25 -16.06 10.00 -9.47
N SER A 26 -17.00 9.32 -10.12
CA SER A 26 -17.75 9.88 -11.24
C SER A 26 -18.96 10.71 -10.83
N HIS A 27 -19.18 11.82 -11.53
CA HIS A 27 -20.47 12.51 -11.61
C HIS A 27 -21.21 11.99 -12.84
N ARG A 28 -22.29 11.22 -12.65
CA ARG A 28 -23.06 10.62 -13.75
C ARG A 28 -24.19 11.55 -14.19
N GLY A 29 -24.50 11.53 -15.49
CA GLY A 29 -25.45 12.43 -16.15
C GLY A 29 -26.93 12.15 -15.83
N ASN A 30 -27.32 12.27 -14.56
CA ASN A 30 -28.69 12.13 -14.04
C ASN A 30 -28.79 12.56 -12.56
N GLY A 31 -27.92 13.47 -12.10
CA GLY A 31 -27.82 13.88 -10.69
C GLY A 31 -27.14 12.88 -9.76
N HIS A 32 -26.76 11.69 -10.25
CA HIS A 32 -26.11 10.65 -9.45
C HIS A 32 -24.62 10.93 -9.22
N ARG A 33 -24.17 10.92 -7.97
CA ARG A 33 -22.76 11.08 -7.59
C ARG A 33 -22.19 9.81 -6.96
N GLU A 34 -20.97 9.46 -7.34
CA GLU A 34 -20.22 8.42 -6.64
C GLU A 34 -19.47 8.98 -5.42
N TRP A 35 -19.42 8.21 -4.33
CA TRP A 35 -18.61 8.50 -3.15
C TRP A 35 -17.50 7.47 -2.96
N VAL A 36 -16.44 7.84 -2.23
CA VAL A 36 -15.30 6.97 -1.91
C VAL A 36 -14.72 7.37 -0.54
N PRO A 37 -14.29 6.43 0.31
CA PRO A 37 -13.45 6.77 1.46
C PRO A 37 -12.04 7.15 0.96
N LEU A 38 -11.41 8.13 1.58
CA LEU A 38 -10.03 8.52 1.29
C LEU A 38 -9.15 8.27 2.53
N SER A 39 -8.06 7.54 2.33
CA SER A 39 -7.05 7.31 3.37
C SER A 39 -5.64 7.47 2.80
N GLY A 40 -4.69 7.84 3.64
CA GLY A 40 -3.31 8.07 3.23
C GLY A 40 -2.34 8.04 4.41
N ILE A 41 -1.07 7.76 4.13
CA ILE A 41 0.03 7.79 5.10
C ILE A 41 0.94 8.95 4.73
N VAL A 42 1.07 9.92 5.65
CA VAL A 42 2.00 11.04 5.53
C VAL A 42 3.24 10.74 6.37
N VAL A 43 4.42 10.96 5.79
CA VAL A 43 5.70 10.90 6.50
C VAL A 43 6.02 12.29 7.04
N GLU A 44 6.13 12.42 8.36
CA GLU A 44 6.63 13.62 9.03
C GLU A 44 8.14 13.45 9.28
N HIS A 45 8.94 14.14 8.46
CA HIS A 45 10.37 14.35 8.69
C HIS A 45 10.58 15.49 9.71
N GLY A 46 11.81 15.62 10.19
CA GLY A 46 12.21 16.60 11.21
C GLY A 46 12.04 18.07 10.82
N ASP A 47 11.89 18.39 9.53
CA ASP A 47 11.22 19.59 9.02
C ASP A 47 11.00 19.46 7.49
N HIS A 48 9.73 19.47 7.04
CA HIS A 48 9.24 19.50 5.63
C HIS A 48 9.25 18.16 4.83
N CYS A 49 8.49 18.09 3.72
CA CYS A 49 8.15 16.85 2.97
C CYS A 49 8.07 17.04 1.43
N LEU A 50 8.33 16.01 0.59
CA LEU A 50 8.34 16.07 -0.90
C LEU A 50 7.80 14.78 -1.65
N PRO A 51 7.44 14.83 -2.97
CA PRO A 51 6.78 13.72 -3.72
C PRO A 51 7.35 13.30 -5.13
N ALA A 52 7.00 12.10 -5.68
CA ALA A 52 7.22 11.62 -7.10
C ALA A 52 6.21 10.51 -7.61
N SER A 53 6.48 9.65 -8.65
CA SER A 53 5.43 8.89 -9.44
C SER A 53 5.75 7.51 -10.19
N LYS A 54 4.75 6.78 -10.80
CA LYS A 54 4.68 5.28 -11.12
C LYS A 54 4.32 4.81 -12.57
N ILE A 55 4.50 3.49 -12.90
CA ILE A 55 3.57 2.55 -13.68
C ILE A 55 3.61 1.02 -13.18
N PRO A 56 3.29 -0.14 -13.85
CA PRO A 56 2.43 -1.26 -13.30
C PRO A 56 3.06 -2.71 -13.14
N GLN A 57 2.24 -3.79 -12.97
CA GLN A 57 2.52 -5.28 -12.91
C GLN A 57 1.17 -6.08 -13.18
N ALA A 58 0.79 -7.38 -13.02
CA ALA A 58 1.14 -8.85 -12.83
C ALA A 58 -0.28 -9.60 -12.88
N ASN A 59 -0.87 -10.81 -12.56
CA ASN A 59 -0.91 -12.25 -12.07
C ASN A 59 -0.32 -12.86 -10.74
N GLY A 60 -1.19 -13.27 -9.77
CA GLY A 60 -0.94 -13.55 -8.32
C GLY A 60 -1.52 -12.49 -7.34
N ILE A 61 -2.65 -11.87 -7.70
CA ILE A 61 -2.58 -10.41 -7.90
C ILE A 61 -3.79 -9.56 -7.49
N VAL A 62 -4.94 -10.20 -7.30
CA VAL A 62 -6.15 -9.51 -6.84
C VAL A 62 -5.86 -8.95 -5.46
N LEU A 63 -6.09 -7.66 -5.25
CA LEU A 63 -6.18 -7.11 -3.91
C LEU A 63 -7.48 -7.65 -3.30
N HIS A 64 -7.38 -8.56 -2.33
CA HIS A 64 -8.54 -9.14 -1.62
C HIS A 64 -9.32 -8.12 -0.79
N ASP A 65 -8.65 -7.02 -0.45
CA ASP A 65 -9.19 -5.88 0.26
C ASP A 65 -8.58 -4.63 -0.37
N TRP A 66 -9.46 -3.73 -0.80
CA TRP A 66 -9.13 -2.43 -1.40
C TRP A 66 -9.82 -1.27 -0.68
N HIS A 67 -10.31 -1.48 0.55
CA HIS A 67 -10.71 -0.37 1.41
C HIS A 67 -9.53 0.61 1.57
N ALA A 68 -9.82 1.90 1.63
CA ALA A 68 -8.81 2.93 1.43
C ALA A 68 -7.66 2.86 2.45
N GLU A 69 -7.96 2.52 3.71
CA GLU A 69 -6.99 2.34 4.78
C GLU A 69 -6.06 1.13 4.56
N ILE A 70 -6.62 0.00 4.11
CA ILE A 70 -5.83 -1.19 3.76
C ILE A 70 -5.00 -0.91 2.51
N LEU A 71 -5.57 -0.22 1.51
CA LEU A 71 -4.89 0.16 0.30
C LEU A 71 -3.73 1.13 0.58
N ALA A 72 -3.90 2.10 1.48
CA ALA A 72 -2.85 3.01 1.92
C ALA A 72 -1.70 2.28 2.65
N ILE A 73 -2.00 1.33 3.54
CA ILE A 73 -0.97 0.50 4.20
C ILE A 73 -0.20 -0.34 3.17
N ARG A 74 -0.89 -0.93 2.17
CA ARG A 74 -0.24 -1.69 1.09
C ARG A 74 0.57 -0.80 0.15
N THR A 75 0.11 0.41 -0.10
CA THR A 75 0.82 1.47 -0.82
C THR A 75 2.13 1.80 -0.09
N PHE A 76 2.06 2.07 1.22
CA PHE A 76 3.22 2.43 2.01
C PHE A 76 4.25 1.28 2.14
N ASN A 77 3.79 0.03 2.35
CA ASN A 77 4.69 -1.13 2.34
C ASN A 77 5.44 -1.28 1.00
N ARG A 78 4.76 -1.03 -0.13
CA ARG A 78 5.38 -1.08 -1.46
C ARG A 78 6.28 0.13 -1.73
N PHE A 79 5.97 1.30 -1.16
CA PHE A 79 6.84 2.48 -1.16
C PHE A 79 8.15 2.22 -0.41
N LEU A 80 8.10 1.65 0.80
CA LEU A 80 9.32 1.31 1.56
C LEU A 80 10.22 0.32 0.81
N LEU A 81 9.64 -0.70 0.16
CA LEU A 81 10.41 -1.62 -0.69
C LEU A 81 11.05 -0.91 -1.91
N GLU A 82 10.48 0.19 -2.37
CA GLU A 82 11.01 0.97 -3.50
C GLU A 82 12.13 1.93 -3.03
N GLU A 83 12.02 2.53 -1.85
CA GLU A 83 13.14 3.22 -1.18
C GLU A 83 14.35 2.27 -0.98
N CYS A 84 14.10 1.02 -0.59
CA CYS A 84 15.14 -0.01 -0.49
C CYS A 84 15.82 -0.34 -1.84
N VAL A 85 15.11 -0.23 -2.97
CA VAL A 85 15.73 -0.44 -4.31
C VAL A 85 16.68 0.72 -4.63
N SER A 86 16.25 1.95 -4.37
CA SER A 86 17.05 3.16 -4.58
C SER A 86 18.37 3.08 -3.80
N LEU A 87 18.29 2.73 -2.51
CA LEU A 87 19.48 2.58 -1.65
C LEU A 87 20.48 1.52 -2.16
N ILE A 88 20.00 0.39 -2.70
CA ILE A 88 20.88 -0.64 -3.29
C ILE A 88 21.58 -0.13 -4.55
N ARG A 89 20.95 0.79 -5.29
CA ARG A 89 21.50 1.38 -6.52
C ARG A 89 22.50 2.52 -6.27
N GLY A 90 22.64 2.96 -5.02
CA GLY A 90 23.45 4.11 -4.65
C GLY A 90 22.70 5.45 -4.68
N ASP A 91 21.36 5.43 -4.81
CA ASP A 91 20.53 6.61 -4.63
C ASP A 91 20.27 6.85 -3.11
N ASP A 92 20.27 8.11 -2.67
CA ASP A 92 19.89 8.46 -1.29
C ASP A 92 18.39 8.25 -1.03
N SER A 93 18.05 7.78 0.18
CA SER A 93 16.68 7.80 0.71
C SER A 93 16.58 8.76 1.90
N HIS A 94 15.51 9.55 1.94
CA HIS A 94 15.12 10.35 3.10
C HIS A 94 14.39 9.54 4.18
N ASN A 95 13.96 8.31 3.86
CA ASN A 95 12.98 7.54 4.64
C ASN A 95 13.56 6.26 5.27
N VAL A 96 14.58 5.66 4.64
CA VAL A 96 15.14 4.35 5.01
C VAL A 96 16.68 4.43 5.10
N ASP A 97 17.26 3.79 6.10
CA ASP A 97 18.70 3.50 6.21
C ASP A 97 18.99 2.10 5.68
N PHE A 98 20.13 1.94 4.99
CA PHE A 98 20.67 0.65 4.53
C PHE A 98 21.97 0.32 5.29
N ASN A 99 22.06 -0.89 5.82
CA ASN A 99 23.22 -1.41 6.56
C ASN A 99 23.66 -2.74 5.93
N THR A 100 24.68 -2.70 5.08
CA THR A 100 25.14 -3.85 4.30
C THR A 100 25.68 -4.96 5.20
N GLY A 101 25.24 -6.21 4.98
CA GLY A 101 25.66 -7.38 5.76
C GLY A 101 25.00 -7.53 7.14
N ALA A 102 24.17 -6.57 7.58
CA ALA A 102 23.39 -6.73 8.81
C ALA A 102 22.24 -7.74 8.63
N ALA A 103 21.90 -8.48 9.69
CA ALA A 103 20.77 -9.43 9.69
C ALA A 103 19.42 -8.75 9.41
N GLN A 104 19.28 -7.49 9.82
CA GLN A 104 18.26 -6.56 9.34
C GLN A 104 18.95 -5.49 8.48
N PRO A 105 18.96 -5.61 7.15
CA PRO A 105 19.69 -4.66 6.29
C PRO A 105 18.99 -3.31 6.12
N PHE A 106 17.69 -3.19 6.45
CA PHE A 106 16.93 -1.94 6.28
C PHE A 106 16.18 -1.55 7.56
N LYS A 107 16.15 -0.23 7.83
CA LYS A 107 15.42 0.38 8.95
C LYS A 107 14.80 1.71 8.48
N ILE A 108 13.62 2.09 8.98
CA ILE A 108 13.13 3.46 8.82
C ILE A 108 14.02 4.39 9.66
N LYS A 109 14.43 5.55 9.12
CA LYS A 109 15.35 6.45 9.81
C LYS A 109 14.78 6.94 11.14
N ASP A 110 15.65 7.12 12.14
CA ASP A 110 15.23 7.60 13.46
C ASP A 110 14.64 9.03 13.38
N GLY A 111 13.65 9.31 14.24
CA GLY A 111 12.94 10.59 14.28
C GLY A 111 11.77 10.72 13.29
N ILE A 112 11.69 9.86 12.26
CA ILE A 112 10.55 9.81 11.34
C ILE A 112 9.26 9.42 12.07
N LYS A 113 8.16 10.10 11.77
CA LYS A 113 6.82 9.74 12.24
C LYS A 113 5.90 9.45 11.06
N LEU A 114 5.03 8.46 11.22
CA LEU A 114 4.09 8.03 10.19
C LEU A 114 2.66 8.35 10.64
N HIS A 115 1.93 9.10 9.81
CA HIS A 115 0.62 9.62 10.15
C HIS A 115 -0.45 9.09 9.21
N MET A 116 -1.35 8.26 9.74
CA MET A 116 -2.49 7.72 9.02
C MET A 116 -3.68 8.69 9.06
N TYR A 117 -4.23 9.04 7.90
CA TYR A 117 -5.52 9.71 7.74
C TYR A 117 -6.53 8.75 7.12
N CYS A 118 -7.80 8.86 7.54
CA CYS A 118 -8.97 8.21 6.93
C CYS A 118 -10.17 9.17 7.00
N SER A 119 -10.89 9.41 5.89
CA SER A 119 -12.00 10.38 5.81
C SER A 119 -13.21 10.02 6.68
N GLU A 120 -13.40 8.74 6.95
CA GLU A 120 -14.52 8.22 7.76
C GLU A 120 -14.16 8.11 9.27
N ALA A 121 -12.97 8.56 9.69
CA ALA A 121 -12.56 8.56 11.10
C ALA A 121 -13.25 9.73 11.86
N PRO A 122 -14.30 9.50 12.69
CA PRO A 122 -15.28 10.55 12.99
C PRO A 122 -14.79 11.69 13.90
N TRP A 123 -13.65 11.50 14.57
CA TRP A 123 -13.18 12.35 15.68
C TRP A 123 -11.80 12.98 15.45
N SER A 124 -11.16 12.71 14.31
CA SER A 124 -9.73 13.02 14.10
C SER A 124 -9.44 14.45 13.64
N THR A 125 -10.34 15.04 12.84
CA THR A 125 -10.21 16.39 12.28
C THR A 125 -11.59 16.90 11.84
N SER A 126 -11.72 18.23 11.70
CA SER A 126 -12.88 18.89 11.08
C SER A 126 -12.72 19.08 9.55
N VAL A 127 -11.64 18.58 8.95
CA VAL A 127 -11.40 18.61 7.50
C VAL A 127 -12.29 17.57 6.81
N GLU A 128 -13.38 18.04 6.21
CA GLU A 128 -14.30 17.23 5.39
C GLU A 128 -13.71 16.92 4.01
N PHE A 129 -13.91 15.68 3.54
CA PHE A 129 -13.50 15.26 2.21
C PHE A 129 -14.69 15.29 1.23
N ALA A 130 -14.57 16.03 0.14
CA ALA A 130 -15.67 16.32 -0.79
C ALA A 130 -16.33 15.09 -1.43
N TYR A 131 -15.60 13.97 -1.59
CA TYR A 131 -16.14 12.72 -2.11
C TYR A 131 -16.48 11.68 -1.01
N SER A 132 -16.38 12.05 0.28
CA SER A 132 -16.85 11.19 1.38
C SER A 132 -18.34 10.91 1.28
N LYS A 133 -18.80 9.79 1.85
CA LYS A 133 -20.23 9.42 1.82
C LYS A 133 -21.11 10.55 2.38
N ARG A 134 -20.67 11.17 3.47
CA ARG A 134 -21.29 12.33 4.14
C ARG A 134 -21.40 13.53 3.20
N SER A 135 -20.28 14.03 2.66
CA SER A 135 -20.29 15.22 1.78
C SER A 135 -21.09 15.02 0.49
N VAL A 136 -21.07 13.81 -0.07
CA VAL A 136 -21.83 13.48 -1.29
C VAL A 136 -23.34 13.35 -0.98
N THR A 137 -23.72 12.81 0.18
CA THR A 137 -25.15 12.75 0.62
C THR A 137 -25.77 14.14 0.74
N HIS A 138 -25.02 15.15 1.18
CA HIS A 138 -25.51 16.53 1.26
C HIS A 138 -25.59 17.24 -0.11
N THR A 139 -25.08 16.66 -1.20
CA THR A 139 -24.93 17.33 -2.50
C THR A 139 -25.49 16.55 -3.70
N ALA A 140 -26.21 15.45 -3.47
CA ALA A 140 -26.91 14.68 -4.50
C ALA A 140 -28.08 13.85 -3.95
N GLU A 141 -29.18 13.78 -4.69
CA GLU A 141 -30.35 12.94 -4.38
C GLU A 141 -30.06 11.43 -4.47
N LYS A 142 -29.09 11.03 -5.28
CA LYS A 142 -28.78 9.63 -5.61
C LYS A 142 -27.27 9.42 -5.53
N ILE A 143 -26.86 8.44 -4.73
CA ILE A 143 -25.45 8.17 -4.45
C ILE A 143 -25.15 6.67 -4.55
N SER A 144 -23.93 6.32 -4.98
CA SER A 144 -23.39 4.96 -4.85
C SER A 144 -21.93 5.01 -4.39
N PRO A 145 -21.39 3.94 -3.77
CA PRO A 145 -19.94 3.78 -3.72
C PRO A 145 -19.39 3.75 -5.16
N SER A 146 -18.21 4.32 -5.38
CA SER A 146 -17.49 4.13 -6.64
C SER A 146 -16.91 2.70 -6.69
N PRO A 147 -16.98 1.99 -7.83
CA PRO A 147 -16.28 0.71 -8.01
C PRO A 147 -14.76 0.87 -8.22
N LEU A 148 -14.26 2.10 -8.27
CA LEU A 148 -12.86 2.46 -8.43
C LEU A 148 -12.20 2.68 -7.07
N ALA A 149 -11.11 1.96 -6.82
CA ALA A 149 -10.14 2.27 -5.77
C ALA A 149 -8.86 2.82 -6.40
N THR A 150 -8.39 3.98 -5.96
CA THR A 150 -7.16 4.62 -6.46
C THR A 150 -6.06 4.54 -5.41
N ALA A 151 -4.83 4.26 -5.83
CA ALA A 151 -3.64 4.34 -5.00
C ALA A 151 -2.60 5.30 -5.58
N TRP A 152 -1.79 5.91 -4.71
CA TRP A 152 -0.71 6.85 -5.05
C TRP A 152 0.33 6.94 -3.92
N SER A 153 1.61 7.21 -4.23
CA SER A 153 2.70 7.50 -3.28
C SER A 153 3.83 8.28 -3.95
N ALA A 154 4.77 8.77 -3.13
CA ALA A 154 5.97 9.46 -3.62
C ALA A 154 6.94 8.58 -4.45
N SER A 155 7.07 7.27 -4.23
CA SER A 155 7.92 6.39 -5.07
C SER A 155 7.29 6.06 -6.43
N GLY A 156 6.09 6.58 -6.68
CA GLY A 156 5.12 5.81 -7.44
C GLY A 156 3.69 6.29 -7.26
N ILE A 157 3.00 5.67 -6.31
CA ILE A 157 2.22 4.45 -6.52
C ILE A 157 0.85 4.65 -7.24
N ALA A 158 0.78 5.58 -8.20
CA ALA A 158 -0.36 5.90 -9.07
C ALA A 158 -1.01 4.71 -9.84
N GLU A 159 -1.94 3.97 -9.23
CA GLU A 159 -2.72 2.86 -9.83
C GLU A 159 -4.23 3.06 -9.67
N ASN A 160 -5.01 2.59 -10.65
CA ASN A 160 -6.47 2.50 -10.57
C ASN A 160 -6.84 1.02 -10.50
N ILE A 161 -7.68 0.65 -9.53
CA ILE A 161 -8.09 -0.73 -9.22
C ILE A 161 -9.60 -0.84 -9.30
N VAL A 162 -10.09 -1.90 -9.94
CA VAL A 162 -11.51 -2.27 -10.00
C VAL A 162 -11.59 -3.79 -9.83
N ASN A 163 -12.45 -4.27 -8.92
CA ASN A 163 -12.54 -5.70 -8.57
C ASN A 163 -11.16 -6.33 -8.22
N GLY A 164 -10.33 -5.57 -7.52
CA GLY A 164 -9.01 -5.97 -7.03
C GLY A 164 -7.88 -6.06 -8.07
N VAL A 165 -8.20 -5.93 -9.37
CA VAL A 165 -7.24 -5.87 -10.48
C VAL A 165 -7.08 -4.43 -11.01
N ILE A 166 -6.05 -4.17 -11.81
CA ILE A 166 -5.93 -2.87 -12.51
C ILE A 166 -7.19 -2.63 -13.36
N GLN A 167 -7.69 -1.39 -13.35
CA GLN A 167 -8.85 -0.97 -14.13
C GLN A 167 -8.69 -1.34 -15.62
N GLY A 168 -9.71 -2.00 -16.18
CA GLY A 168 -9.71 -2.49 -17.57
C GLY A 168 -9.02 -3.83 -17.79
N ARG A 169 -8.58 -4.51 -16.73
CA ARG A 169 -7.93 -5.84 -16.79
C ARG A 169 -8.83 -6.93 -16.20
N LYS A 170 -8.52 -8.19 -16.52
CA LYS A 170 -9.24 -9.36 -16.02
C LYS A 170 -8.53 -9.96 -14.80
N VAL A 171 -9.30 -10.54 -13.89
CA VAL A 171 -8.77 -11.42 -12.84
C VAL A 171 -7.99 -12.57 -13.50
N GLY A 172 -6.74 -12.78 -13.08
CA GLY A 172 -5.82 -13.77 -13.64
C GLY A 172 -4.92 -13.27 -14.79
N ASP A 173 -5.16 -12.11 -15.40
CA ASP A 173 -4.26 -11.53 -16.42
C ASP A 173 -2.88 -11.18 -15.79
N PRO A 174 -1.73 -11.65 -16.32
CA PRO A 174 -0.38 -11.22 -15.94
C PRO A 174 -0.02 -9.75 -16.16
N LYS A 175 -0.94 -8.94 -16.69
CA LYS A 175 -0.78 -7.48 -16.87
C LYS A 175 -1.86 -6.69 -16.11
N GLY A 176 -2.54 -7.36 -15.18
CA GLY A 176 -3.77 -6.92 -14.53
C GLY A 176 -3.67 -6.47 -13.09
N ALA A 177 -2.55 -5.91 -12.60
CA ALA A 177 -2.36 -5.81 -11.16
C ALA A 177 -1.77 -4.57 -10.57
N SER A 178 -2.16 -4.40 -9.31
CA SER A 178 -1.37 -3.59 -8.41
C SER A 178 0.01 -4.15 -8.13
N ARG A 179 1.04 -3.29 -8.21
CA ARG A 179 2.38 -3.47 -7.60
C ARG A 179 2.31 -3.85 -6.10
N MET A 180 1.18 -3.59 -5.44
CA MET A 180 0.95 -3.76 -4.01
C MET A 180 0.26 -5.10 -3.64
N CYS A 181 0.09 -6.02 -4.59
CA CYS A 181 -0.46 -7.35 -4.32
C CYS A 181 0.53 -8.24 -3.54
N ARG A 182 0.11 -9.47 -3.14
CA ARG A 182 0.97 -10.37 -2.37
C ARG A 182 2.19 -10.85 -3.17
N GLN A 183 2.00 -11.35 -4.39
CA GLN A 183 3.10 -11.89 -5.19
C GLN A 183 4.15 -10.83 -5.54
N GLN A 184 3.76 -9.60 -5.87
CA GLN A 184 4.71 -8.60 -6.37
C GLN A 184 5.47 -7.86 -5.27
N MET A 185 4.89 -7.72 -4.07
CA MET A 185 5.69 -7.35 -2.91
C MET A 185 6.70 -8.45 -2.54
N TRP A 186 6.36 -9.74 -2.75
CA TRP A 186 7.29 -10.85 -2.51
C TRP A 186 8.39 -10.94 -3.59
N LEU A 187 8.07 -10.79 -4.89
CA LEU A 187 9.05 -10.70 -5.97
C LEU A 187 10.06 -9.58 -5.73
N LEU A 188 9.58 -8.39 -5.36
CA LEU A 188 10.43 -7.26 -5.03
C LEU A 188 11.30 -7.54 -3.80
N ALA A 189 10.72 -8.11 -2.73
CA ALA A 189 11.48 -8.47 -1.53
C ALA A 189 12.57 -9.53 -1.81
N GLN A 190 12.32 -10.56 -2.62
CA GLN A 190 13.35 -11.53 -3.00
C GLN A 190 14.46 -10.87 -3.83
N SER A 191 14.10 -10.02 -4.80
CA SER A 191 15.07 -9.28 -5.62
C SER A 191 15.95 -8.36 -4.76
N LEU A 192 15.39 -7.67 -3.76
CA LEU A 192 16.15 -6.89 -2.78
C LEU A 192 17.11 -7.79 -1.97
N ALA A 193 16.61 -8.88 -1.40
CA ALA A 193 17.40 -9.75 -0.54
C ALA A 193 18.59 -10.42 -1.25
N ASP A 194 18.41 -10.81 -2.53
CA ASP A 194 19.47 -11.33 -3.39
C ASP A 194 20.58 -10.28 -3.67
N GLN A 195 20.25 -8.98 -3.67
CA GLN A 195 21.21 -7.88 -3.85
C GLN A 195 21.84 -7.38 -2.53
N CYS A 196 21.17 -7.54 -1.38
CA CYS A 196 21.66 -7.04 -0.08
C CYS A 196 22.82 -7.85 0.55
N HIS A 197 23.26 -8.93 -0.08
CA HIS A 197 24.20 -9.92 0.49
C HIS A 197 23.79 -10.47 1.87
N GLY A 198 22.48 -10.54 2.15
CA GLY A 198 21.93 -11.07 3.41
C GLY A 198 21.46 -12.53 3.27
N PRO A 199 22.32 -13.54 3.51
CA PRO A 199 22.04 -14.93 3.13
C PRO A 199 20.79 -15.51 3.81
N SER A 200 20.59 -15.24 5.11
CA SER A 200 19.41 -15.71 5.84
C SER A 200 18.10 -15.11 5.31
N LEU A 201 18.12 -13.83 4.92
CA LEU A 201 16.96 -13.14 4.36
C LEU A 201 16.62 -13.65 2.96
N ALA A 202 17.65 -13.86 2.12
CA ALA A 202 17.50 -14.45 0.79
C ALA A 202 16.96 -15.89 0.88
N ALA A 203 17.46 -16.70 1.83
CA ALA A 203 16.95 -18.05 2.08
C ALA A 203 15.47 -18.05 2.50
N ALA A 204 15.10 -17.25 3.50
CA ALA A 204 13.72 -17.09 3.97
C ALA A 204 12.76 -16.69 2.84
N LEU A 205 13.17 -15.77 1.97
CA LEU A 205 12.36 -15.28 0.84
C LEU A 205 12.33 -16.24 -0.36
N ARG A 206 13.09 -17.35 -0.33
CA ARG A 206 13.08 -18.43 -1.34
C ARG A 206 12.21 -19.63 -0.92
N GLY A 207 11.45 -19.52 0.17
CA GLY A 207 10.46 -20.53 0.59
C GLY A 207 9.44 -20.88 -0.51
N ALA A 208 9.05 -22.14 -0.61
CA ALA A 208 8.34 -22.69 -1.78
C ALA A 208 6.94 -22.07 -2.06
N THR A 209 6.32 -21.43 -1.07
CA THR A 209 5.05 -20.70 -1.22
C THR A 209 5.06 -19.44 -0.36
N TYR A 210 4.17 -18.48 -0.65
CA TYR A 210 4.02 -17.29 0.19
C TYR A 210 3.68 -17.64 1.64
N ALA A 211 2.93 -18.73 1.87
CA ALA A 211 2.66 -19.28 3.20
C ALA A 211 3.94 -19.69 3.93
N HIS A 212 4.84 -20.44 3.28
CA HIS A 212 6.15 -20.80 3.87
C HIS A 212 6.96 -19.55 4.24
N VAL A 213 7.05 -18.57 3.33
CA VAL A 213 7.75 -17.30 3.57
C VAL A 213 7.12 -16.49 4.72
N LYS A 214 5.81 -16.63 4.99
CA LYS A 214 5.15 -16.01 6.15
C LYS A 214 5.27 -16.82 7.45
N ALA A 215 5.78 -18.06 7.40
CA ALA A 215 6.02 -18.94 8.54
C ALA A 215 7.51 -19.04 8.93
N ASP A 216 8.40 -18.38 8.20
CA ASP A 216 9.84 -18.37 8.45
C ASP A 216 10.23 -17.81 9.84
N ALA A 217 11.33 -18.32 10.40
CA ALA A 217 11.84 -17.96 11.72
C ALA A 217 12.13 -16.45 11.89
N LEU A 218 12.58 -15.76 10.82
CA LEU A 218 12.79 -14.30 10.82
C LEU A 218 11.49 -13.50 11.07
N LEU A 219 10.33 -14.15 10.99
CA LEU A 219 9.02 -13.56 11.27
C LEU A 219 8.36 -14.11 12.54
N GLN A 220 9.02 -14.97 13.32
CA GLN A 220 8.43 -15.64 14.49
C GLN A 220 7.85 -14.64 15.50
N SER A 221 8.60 -13.61 15.90
CA SER A 221 8.14 -12.58 16.84
C SER A 221 6.91 -11.81 16.31
N ARG A 222 6.87 -11.54 15.00
CA ARG A 222 5.71 -10.93 14.34
C ARG A 222 4.52 -11.91 14.28
N GLY A 223 4.78 -13.21 14.15
CA GLY A 223 3.77 -14.27 14.24
C GLY A 223 3.12 -14.31 15.62
N GLN A 224 3.93 -14.25 16.68
CA GLN A 224 3.46 -14.25 18.07
C GLN A 224 2.55 -13.04 18.35
N VAL A 225 3.00 -11.82 18.06
CA VAL A 225 2.18 -10.59 18.26
C VAL A 225 0.84 -10.66 17.53
N ILE A 226 0.79 -11.30 16.35
CA ILE A 226 -0.46 -11.51 15.60
C ILE A 226 -1.36 -12.55 16.27
N ALA A 227 -0.79 -13.64 16.81
CA ALA A 227 -1.54 -14.64 17.56
C ALA A 227 -2.11 -14.07 18.87
N ASP A 228 -1.31 -13.31 19.62
CA ASP A 228 -1.72 -12.61 20.85
C ASP A 228 -2.85 -11.62 20.55
N THR A 229 -2.71 -10.81 19.50
CA THR A 229 -3.76 -9.86 19.06
C THR A 229 -5.05 -10.59 18.68
N GLN A 230 -4.95 -11.75 18.00
CA GLN A 230 -6.11 -12.57 17.63
C GLN A 230 -6.80 -13.20 18.85
N PHE A 231 -6.03 -13.63 19.85
CA PHE A 231 -6.55 -14.27 21.06
C PHE A 231 -7.16 -13.26 22.05
N PHE A 232 -6.45 -12.17 22.36
CA PHE A 232 -6.84 -11.21 23.40
C PHE A 232 -7.74 -10.09 22.89
N ALA A 233 -7.50 -9.54 21.70
CA ALA A 233 -8.16 -8.33 21.22
C ALA A 233 -9.23 -8.56 20.13
N LEU A 234 -9.10 -9.61 19.31
CA LEU A 234 -9.96 -9.86 18.15
C LEU A 234 -10.80 -11.16 18.31
N LYS A 235 -11.33 -11.41 19.51
CA LYS A 235 -12.14 -12.59 19.81
C LYS A 235 -13.34 -12.71 18.84
N GLY A 236 -13.37 -13.80 18.06
CA GLY A 236 -14.39 -14.07 17.05
C GLY A 236 -14.06 -13.57 15.63
N TRP A 237 -12.90 -12.91 15.43
CA TRP A 237 -12.45 -12.50 14.10
C TRP A 237 -12.02 -13.71 13.25
N ILE A 238 -12.57 -13.80 12.03
CA ILE A 238 -12.29 -14.91 11.11
C ILE A 238 -11.10 -14.54 10.21
N LYS A 239 -10.01 -15.30 10.35
CA LYS A 239 -8.78 -15.13 9.57
C LYS A 239 -8.98 -15.57 8.11
N ASN A 240 -8.86 -14.64 7.16
CA ASN A 240 -8.77 -14.99 5.75
C ASN A 240 -7.44 -15.73 5.48
N SER A 241 -7.53 -17.04 5.25
CA SER A 241 -6.41 -17.97 4.99
C SER A 241 -6.10 -18.19 3.50
N GLY A 242 -6.99 -17.77 2.60
CA GLY A 242 -6.87 -17.98 1.16
C GLY A 242 -5.71 -17.20 0.52
N ASP A 243 -5.34 -17.58 -0.71
CA ASP A 243 -4.28 -16.94 -1.53
C ASP A 243 -2.90 -16.85 -0.85
N THR A 244 -2.46 -17.93 -0.22
CA THR A 244 -1.12 -18.03 0.39
C THR A 244 -0.30 -19.23 -0.10
N GLY A 245 -0.96 -20.27 -0.64
CA GLY A 245 -0.30 -21.47 -1.17
C GLY A 245 0.37 -21.31 -2.55
N PHE A 246 0.39 -20.11 -3.13
CA PHE A 246 1.03 -19.91 -4.44
C PHE A 246 2.57 -19.84 -4.33
N PRO A 247 3.32 -20.39 -5.30
CA PRO A 247 4.76 -20.24 -5.40
C PRO A 247 5.15 -18.90 -6.05
N LEU A 248 6.42 -18.51 -5.91
CA LEU A 248 6.98 -17.42 -6.71
C LEU A 248 7.12 -17.91 -8.17
N GLY A 249 6.42 -17.27 -9.10
CA GLY A 249 6.38 -17.70 -10.50
C GLY A 249 7.76 -17.58 -11.16
N GLN A 250 8.25 -18.65 -11.79
CA GLN A 250 9.58 -18.70 -12.42
C GLN A 250 9.74 -17.73 -13.63
N ALA A 251 8.63 -17.18 -14.14
CA ALA A 251 8.54 -16.49 -15.42
C ALA A 251 8.78 -14.97 -15.40
N GLN A 252 9.69 -14.47 -14.55
CA GLN A 252 10.18 -13.07 -14.59
C GLN A 252 11.72 -12.95 -14.41
N ARG A 253 12.49 -13.97 -14.81
CA ARG A 253 13.97 -13.96 -14.82
C ARG A 253 14.61 -13.58 -16.17
N MET A 254 13.85 -12.92 -17.04
CA MET A 254 14.32 -12.34 -18.31
C MET A 254 13.85 -10.88 -18.37
N GLU A 255 14.45 -10.07 -19.25
CA GLU A 255 14.29 -8.59 -19.32
C GLU A 255 15.01 -7.78 -18.22
N THR A 256 16.23 -8.20 -17.84
CA THR A 256 17.30 -7.28 -17.42
C THR A 256 18.63 -7.75 -18.01
N SER A 257 18.84 -7.42 -19.29
CA SER A 257 20.03 -7.67 -20.11
C SER A 257 20.08 -6.66 -21.24
#